data_AF-A0A7J9BE53-F1
#
_entry.id   AF-A0A7J9BE53-F1
#
_cell.length_a   1.000
_cell.length_b   1.000
_cell.length_c   1.000
_cell.angle_alpha   90.00
_cell.angle_beta   90.00
_cell.angle_gamma   90.00
#
_symmetry.space_group_name_H-M   'P 1'
#
loop_
_entity.id
_entity.type
_entity.pdbx_description
1 polymer ?
#
loop_
_entity_poly.entity_id
_entity_poly.type
_entity_poly.pdbx_seq_one_letter_code
_entity_poly.pdbx_strand_id
1 'polypeptide(L)'
;VSHLSRAQISLQHSVNAHNVIRAKAGVGPLVWNQNYANKRIGDCKMEPSYGPYGENPAEGHGNLDGVDAVKMWASEKPDYNHNSSRR
;
A
#
# COMPACT_ATOMS: atom_id res chain seq x y z
N VAL A 1 27.08 -10.32 2.83
CA VAL A 1 25.77 -10.89 2.46
C VAL A 1 24.76 -10.49 3.53
N SER A 2 23.84 -9.59 3.22
CA SER A 2 22.79 -9.14 4.13
C SER A 2 21.63 -10.13 4.09
N HIS A 3 21.37 -10.80 5.22
CA HIS A 3 20.21 -11.68 5.39
C HIS A 3 18.97 -10.81 5.64
N LEU A 4 18.14 -10.63 4.62
CA LEU A 4 16.84 -9.99 4.76
C LEU A 4 15.84 -10.97 5.41
N SER A 5 15.07 -10.50 6.40
CA SER A 5 13.99 -11.30 6.99
C SER A 5 12.78 -11.39 6.05
N ARG A 6 11.89 -12.37 6.25
CA ARG A 6 10.63 -12.51 5.46
C ARG A 6 9.79 -11.24 5.46
N ALA A 7 9.75 -10.53 6.59
CA ALA A 7 9.07 -9.24 6.69
C ALA A 7 9.73 -8.18 5.79
N GLN A 8 11.07 -8.07 5.81
CA GLN A 8 11.81 -7.12 4.96
C GLN A 8 11.63 -7.41 3.46
N ILE A 9 11.58 -8.69 3.07
CA ILE A 9 11.30 -9.11 1.68
C ILE A 9 9.87 -8.70 1.28
N SER A 10 8.88 -8.94 2.14
CA SER A 10 7.48 -8.56 1.89
C SER A 10 7.31 -7.04 1.74
N LEU A 11 8.02 -6.24 2.56
CA LEU A 11 8.04 -4.78 2.46
C LEU A 11 8.61 -4.29 1.13
N GLN A 12 9.76 -4.84 0.72
CA GLN A 12 10.38 -4.48 -0.55
C GLN A 12 9.47 -4.82 -1.73
N HIS A 13 8.81 -5.98 -1.69
CA HIS A 13 7.85 -6.37 -2.73
C HIS A 13 6.64 -5.43 -2.77
N SER A 14 6.14 -5.00 -1.62
CA SER A 14 5.01 -4.05 -1.53
C SER A 14 5.37 -2.69 -2.17
N VAL A 15 6.54 -2.13 -1.87
CA VAL A 15 6.99 -0.86 -2.48
C VAL A 15 7.25 -1.02 -3.98
N ASN A 16 7.85 -2.13 -4.38
CA ASN A 16 8.08 -2.42 -5.80
C ASN A 16 6.76 -2.53 -6.58
N ALA A 17 5.76 -3.21 -6.03
CA ALA A 17 4.44 -3.33 -6.63
C ALA A 17 3.79 -1.96 -6.85
N HIS A 18 3.83 -1.08 -5.84
CA HIS A 18 3.35 0.30 -5.97
C HIS A 18 4.08 1.04 -7.10
N ASN A 19 5.40 0.95 -7.14
CA ASN A 19 6.21 1.69 -8.11
C ASN A 19 5.97 1.22 -9.55
N VAL A 20 5.70 -0.06 -9.77
CA VAL A 20 5.28 -0.57 -11.09
C VAL A 20 3.96 0.05 -11.53
N ILE A 21 2.97 0.14 -10.63
CA ILE A 21 1.66 0.73 -10.95
C ILE A 21 1.77 2.25 -11.19
N ARG A 22 2.53 2.95 -10.34
CA ARG A 22 2.74 4.40 -10.45
C ARG A 22 3.47 4.77 -11.73
N ALA A 23 4.46 3.99 -12.14
CA ALA A 23 5.16 4.18 -13.42
C ALA A 23 4.19 4.08 -14.61
N LYS A 24 3.25 3.12 -14.60
CA LYS A 24 2.19 3.01 -15.64
C LYS A 24 1.24 4.21 -15.68
N ALA A 25 1.16 4.97 -14.59
CA ALA A 25 0.36 6.19 -14.48
C ALA A 25 1.19 7.47 -14.65
N GLY A 26 2.50 7.38 -14.94
CA GLY A 26 3.38 8.55 -15.06
C GLY A 26 3.66 9.27 -13.74
N VAL A 27 3.46 8.62 -12.60
CA VAL A 27 3.66 9.20 -11.26
C VAL A 27 4.99 8.72 -10.67
N GLY A 28 5.75 9.62 -10.03
CA GLY A 28 7.07 9.31 -9.46
C GLY A 28 7.06 8.20 -8.39
N PRO A 29 8.18 7.51 -8.15
CA PRO A 29 8.24 6.36 -7.26
C PRO A 29 8.07 6.74 -5.77
N LEU A 30 7.67 5.76 -4.96
CA LEU A 30 7.62 5.80 -3.52
C LEU A 30 8.87 5.14 -2.91
N VAL A 31 9.18 5.57 -1.69
CA VAL A 31 10.21 4.99 -0.81
C VAL A 31 9.56 4.59 0.51
N TRP A 32 10.02 3.48 1.09
CA TRP A 32 9.50 2.97 2.36
C TRP A 32 9.79 3.91 3.54
N ASN A 33 8.82 4.06 4.44
CA ASN A 33 9.01 4.75 5.73
C ASN A 33 8.66 3.81 6.90
N GLN A 34 9.69 3.22 7.51
CA GLN A 34 9.53 2.26 8.60
C GLN A 34 8.91 2.88 9.87
N ASN A 35 9.24 4.14 10.17
CA ASN A 35 8.80 4.78 11.41
C ASN A 35 7.28 4.96 11.45
N TYR A 36 6.67 5.26 10.30
CA TYR A 36 5.23 5.39 10.20
C TYR A 36 4.51 4.04 10.32
N ALA A 37 5.03 2.99 9.67
CA ALA A 37 4.46 1.65 9.77
C ALA A 37 4.43 1.13 11.23
N ASN A 38 5.52 1.37 11.98
CA ASN A 38 5.59 0.98 13.39
C ASN A 38 4.56 1.69 14.27
N LYS A 39 4.08 2.88 13.90
CA LYS A 39 3.00 3.58 14.64
C LYS A 39 1.63 2.93 14.42
N ARG A 40 1.45 2.18 13.33
CA ARG A 40 0.13 1.65 12.91
C ARG A 40 -0.03 0.14 13.14
N ILE A 41 1.03 -0.59 13.50
CA ILE A 41 0.98 -2.05 13.70
C ILE A 41 0.32 -2.47 15.03
N GLY A 42 0.18 -1.56 16.00
CA GLY A 42 -0.04 -1.93 17.40
C GLY A 42 -1.49 -2.19 17.82
N ASP A 43 -2.48 -1.67 17.11
CA ASP A 43 -3.88 -1.70 17.56
C ASP A 43 -4.76 -2.69 16.78
N CYS A 44 -4.27 -3.26 15.67
CA CYS A 44 -5.05 -4.12 14.76
C CYS A 44 -6.44 -3.56 14.43
N LYS A 45 -6.60 -2.23 14.50
CA LYS A 45 -7.87 -1.56 14.22
C LYS A 45 -7.90 -1.13 12.77
N MET A 46 -8.97 -1.48 12.07
CA MET A 46 -9.27 -0.98 10.73
C MET A 46 -9.89 0.42 10.80
N GLU A 47 -9.22 1.31 11.53
CA GLU A 47 -9.65 2.68 11.76
C GLU A 47 -8.67 3.65 11.09
N PRO A 48 -9.15 4.60 10.26
CA PRO A 48 -8.31 5.66 9.73
C PRO A 48 -7.61 6.43 10.87
N SER A 49 -6.35 6.83 10.70
CA SER A 49 -5.61 7.60 11.71
C SER A 49 -6.07 9.05 11.81
N TYR A 50 -6.86 9.53 10.83
CA TYR A 50 -7.19 10.95 10.65
C TYR A 50 -5.93 11.86 10.65
N GLY A 51 -4.77 11.29 10.34
CA GLY A 51 -3.51 11.99 10.29
C GLY A 51 -3.34 12.81 9.01
N PRO A 52 -2.20 13.50 8.86
CA PRO A 52 -1.93 14.34 7.69
C PRO A 52 -1.61 13.55 6.41
N TYR A 53 -1.60 12.22 6.47
CA TYR A 53 -1.25 11.34 5.35
C TYR A 53 -2.50 10.58 4.88
N GLY A 54 -2.61 10.36 3.57
CA GLY A 54 -3.62 9.45 3.02
C GLY A 54 -3.35 8.02 3.47
N GLU A 55 -4.41 7.27 3.75
CA GLU A 55 -4.34 5.87 4.15
C GLU A 55 -5.18 5.01 3.22
N ASN A 56 -4.70 3.80 2.95
CA ASN A 56 -5.45 2.78 2.25
C ASN A 56 -5.32 1.47 3.05
N PRO A 57 -6.29 1.14 3.92
CA PRO A 57 -6.31 -0.14 4.63
C PRO A 57 -6.80 -1.26 3.70
N ALA A 58 -6.29 -2.47 3.91
CA ALA A 58 -6.76 -3.67 3.24
C ALA A 58 -6.98 -4.77 4.28
N GLU A 59 -8.12 -5.45 4.17
CA GLU A 59 -8.48 -6.59 4.98
C GLU A 59 -8.95 -7.71 4.04
N GLY A 60 -8.64 -8.95 4.40
CA GLY A 60 -9.08 -10.12 3.65
C GLY A 60 -9.02 -11.37 4.53
N HIS A 61 -9.78 -12.39 4.15
CA HIS A 61 -9.73 -13.69 4.81
C HIS A 61 -8.59 -14.53 4.21
N GLY A 62 -7.76 -15.14 5.06
CA GLY A 62 -6.62 -15.97 4.63
C GLY A 62 -5.31 -15.18 4.56
N ASN A 63 -4.44 -15.53 3.61
CA ASN A 63 -3.15 -14.86 3.43
C ASN A 63 -3.32 -13.68 2.46
N LEU A 64 -3.48 -12.48 2.99
CA LEU A 64 -3.36 -11.24 2.23
C LEU A 64 -1.98 -10.64 2.50
N ASP A 65 -1.09 -10.66 1.51
CA ASP A 65 0.19 -9.97 1.60
C ASP A 65 0.12 -8.55 1.00
N GLY A 66 1.18 -7.76 1.19
CA GLY A 66 1.19 -6.38 0.72
C GLY A 66 1.23 -6.23 -0.80
N VAL A 67 1.67 -7.24 -1.56
CA VAL A 67 1.59 -7.22 -3.03
C VAL A 67 0.15 -7.45 -3.48
N ASP A 68 -0.55 -8.39 -2.84
CA ASP A 68 -1.94 -8.69 -3.14
C ASP A 68 -2.84 -7.50 -2.79
N ALA A 69 -2.62 -6.84 -1.64
CA ALA A 69 -3.31 -5.59 -1.29
C ALA A 69 -3.11 -4.51 -2.37
N VAL A 70 -1.88 -4.33 -2.86
CA VAL A 70 -1.56 -3.35 -3.90
C VAL A 70 -2.28 -3.65 -5.23
N LYS A 71 -2.31 -4.92 -5.63
CA LYS A 71 -3.06 -5.34 -6.83
C LYS A 71 -4.55 -5.15 -6.65
N MET A 72 -5.08 -5.46 -5.48
CA MET A 72 -6.49 -5.27 -5.14
C MET A 72 -6.88 -3.80 -5.30
N TRP A 73 -6.17 -2.87 -4.68
CA TRP A 73 -6.46 -1.44 -4.84
C TRP A 73 -6.31 -0.95 -6.29
N ALA A 74 -5.27 -1.41 -6.99
CA ALA A 74 -5.07 -1.03 -8.40
C ALA A 74 -6.15 -1.58 -9.34
N SER A 75 -6.85 -2.66 -8.94
CA SER A 75 -7.93 -3.26 -9.72
C SER A 75 -9.18 -2.39 -9.80
N GLU A 76 -9.31 -1.38 -8.92
CA GLU A 76 -10.37 -0.37 -8.95
C GLU A 76 -10.22 0.65 -10.10
N LYS A 77 -9.08 0.61 -10.82
CA LYS A 77 -8.80 1.56 -11.91
C LYS A 77 -9.90 1.67 -12.99
N PRO A 78 -10.56 0.59 -13.46
CA PRO A 78 -11.63 0.70 -14.45
C PRO A 78 -12.83 1.52 -13.97
N ASP A 79 -13.05 1.57 -12.64
CA ASP A 79 -14.14 2.34 -12.01
C ASP A 79 -13.73 3.79 -11.69
N TYR A 80 -12.45 4.13 -11.90
CA TYR A 80 -11.94 5.48 -11.67
C TYR A 80 -12.22 6.39 -12.87
N ASN A 81 -12.98 7.45 -12.64
CA ASN A 81 -13.18 8.52 -13.60
C ASN A 81 -12.64 9.85 -13.03
N HIS A 82 -11.49 10.28 -13.57
CA HIS A 82 -10.84 11.54 -13.19
C HIS A 82 -11.75 12.77 -13.34
N ASN A 83 -12.71 12.72 -14.26
CA ASN A 83 -13.62 13.83 -14.55
C ASN A 83 -14.95 13.74 -13.79
N SER A 84 -15.19 12.64 -13.07
CA SER A 84 -16.32 12.59 -12.14
C SER A 84 -15.86 13.10 -10.78
N SER A 85 -16.15 14.35 -10.49
CA SER A 85 -16.04 14.88 -9.14
C SER A 85 -17.10 14.23 -8.25
N ARG A 86 -16.85 13.02 -7.77
CA ARG A 86 -17.54 12.48 -6.60
C ARG A 86 -16.59 12.62 -5.42
N ARG A 87 -17.03 13.39 -4.42
CA ARG A 87 -16.35 13.62 -3.15
C ARG A 87 -16.01 12.30 -2.46
#